data_AF-A0A7Y2C5U6-F1
#
_entry.id   AF-A0A7Y2C5U6-F1
#
_cell.length_a   1.000
_cell.length_b   1.000
_cell.length_c   1.000
_cell.angle_alpha   90.00
_cell.angle_beta   90.00
_cell.angle_gamma   90.00
#
_symmetry.space_group_name_H-M   'P 1'
#
loop_
_entity.id
_entity.type
_entity.pdbx_description
1 polymer ?
#
loop_
_entity_poly.entity_id
_entity_poly.type
_entity_poly.pdbx_seq_one_letter_code
_entity_poly.pdbx_strand_id
1 'polypeptide(L)'
;MRILSADITSFGGVSDLILKDLDAPVVCVSGPNEIGKSTFYRFLVVMLFGLPARKAARRQLMPNDGRALQGRLRYRHADKLEHLLERRLDSKPES
;
A
#
# COMPACT_ATOMS: atom_id res chain seq x y z
N MET A 1 16.10 -5.69 4.43
CA MET A 1 14.96 -4.74 4.56
C MET A 1 13.95 -5.31 5.55
N ARG A 2 13.32 -4.47 6.37
CA ARG A 2 12.20 -4.82 7.28
C ARG A 2 11.10 -3.77 7.15
N ILE A 3 9.84 -4.17 6.98
CA ILE A 3 8.70 -3.24 7.02
C ILE A 3 8.37 -2.97 8.50
N LEU A 4 8.11 -1.71 8.86
CA LEU A 4 7.79 -1.31 10.23
C LEU A 4 6.30 -1.00 10.39
N SER A 5 5.73 -0.27 9.42
CA SER A 5 4.30 0.05 9.40
C SER A 5 3.85 0.45 8.01
N ALA A 6 2.54 0.32 7.77
CA ALA A 6 1.86 0.76 6.57
C ALA A 6 0.67 1.66 6.94
N ASP A 7 0.57 2.80 6.28
CA ASP A 7 -0.53 3.75 6.39
C ASP A 7 -1.18 3.86 5.01
N ILE A 8 -2.38 3.31 4.88
CA ILE A 8 -3.20 3.35 3.67
C ILE A 8 -4.22 4.46 3.86
N THR A 9 -3.94 5.63 3.28
CA THR A 9 -4.92 6.71 3.19
C THR A 9 -6.05 6.31 2.25
N SER A 10 -5.71 5.82 1.05
CA SER A 10 -6.66 5.38 0.03
C SER A 10 -5.98 4.50 -1.02
N PHE A 11 -6.39 3.23 -1.12
CA PHE A 11 -5.84 2.27 -2.09
C PHE A 11 -6.82 1.13 -2.40
N GLY A 12 -7.29 1.05 -3.66
CA GLY A 12 -8.31 0.08 -4.06
C GLY A 12 -9.56 0.13 -3.17
N GLY A 13 -9.96 -0.99 -2.59
CA GLY A 13 -11.08 -1.06 -1.64
C GLY A 13 -10.74 -0.73 -0.18
N VAL A 14 -9.50 -0.36 0.14
CA VAL A 14 -9.04 -0.09 1.51
C VAL A 14 -8.71 1.39 1.66
N SER A 15 -9.27 2.02 2.68
CA SER A 15 -9.00 3.41 3.02
C SER A 15 -8.88 3.57 4.53
N ASP A 16 -8.15 4.60 4.95
CA ASP A 16 -7.98 5.03 6.35
C ASP A 16 -7.54 3.89 7.30
N LEU A 17 -6.63 3.03 6.83
CA LEU A 17 -6.11 1.87 7.57
C LEU A 17 -4.64 2.06 7.94
N ILE A 18 -4.34 1.98 9.25
CA ILE A 18 -2.97 1.99 9.78
C ILE A 18 -2.65 0.62 10.37
N LEU A 19 -1.61 -0.02 9.84
CA LEU A 19 -1.04 -1.25 10.36
C LEU A 19 0.32 -0.94 10.97
N LYS A 20 0.43 -1.14 12.28
CA LYS A 20 1.67 -0.97 13.06
C LYS A 20 2.33 -2.33 13.30
N ASP A 21 3.56 -2.30 13.82
CA ASP A 21 4.27 -3.48 14.34
C ASP A 21 4.45 -4.60 13.31
N LEU A 22 4.78 -4.22 12.07
CA LEU A 22 5.01 -5.15 10.95
C LEU A 22 6.45 -5.71 10.90
N ASP A 23 7.27 -5.45 11.92
CA ASP A 23 8.70 -5.74 11.92
C ASP A 23 9.07 -7.12 12.49
N ALA A 24 8.07 -7.93 12.83
CA ALA A 24 8.23 -9.32 13.25
C ALA A 24 8.91 -10.21 12.18
N PRO A 25 9.59 -11.31 12.57
CA PRO A 25 10.15 -12.26 11.62
C PRO A 25 9.10 -12.87 10.68
N VAL A 26 7.87 -13.03 11.15
CA VAL A 26 6.71 -13.50 10.38
C VAL A 26 5.51 -12.63 10.76
N VAL A 27 4.81 -12.12 9.75
CA VAL A 27 3.56 -11.38 9.91
C VAL A 27 2.45 -12.14 9.19
N CYS A 28 1.37 -12.48 9.89
CA CYS A 28 0.20 -13.12 9.31
C CYS A 28 -0.96 -12.12 9.24
N VAL A 29 -1.49 -11.91 8.04
CA VAL A 29 -2.68 -11.07 7.82
C VAL A 29 -3.87 -11.99 7.56
N SER A 30 -4.80 -12.05 8.50
CA SER A 30 -5.97 -12.92 8.47
C SER A 30 -7.28 -12.14 8.57
N GLY A 31 -8.37 -12.76 8.14
CA GLY A 31 -9.71 -12.16 8.15
C GLY A 31 -10.62 -12.72 7.07
N PRO A 32 -11.90 -12.34 7.05
CA PRO A 32 -12.89 -12.81 6.07
C PRO A 32 -12.48 -12.57 4.61
N ASN A 33 -13.10 -13.29 3.68
CA ASN A 33 -12.93 -13.00 2.25
C ASN A 33 -13.30 -11.53 1.97
N GLU A 34 -12.61 -10.95 0.98
CA GLU A 34 -12.86 -9.58 0.50
C GLU A 34 -12.59 -8.44 1.50
N ILE A 35 -12.15 -8.72 2.74
CA ILE A 35 -11.77 -7.70 3.74
C ILE A 35 -10.52 -6.87 3.37
N GLY A 36 -9.91 -7.13 2.21
CA GLY A 36 -8.77 -6.35 1.70
C GLY A 36 -7.38 -6.97 1.91
N LYS A 37 -7.26 -8.24 2.33
CA LYS A 37 -5.95 -8.92 2.51
C LYS A 37 -5.07 -8.87 1.24
N SER A 38 -5.63 -9.24 0.08
CA SER A 38 -4.91 -9.17 -1.20
C SER A 38 -4.66 -7.73 -1.65
N THR A 39 -5.52 -6.79 -1.25
CA THR A 39 -5.34 -5.36 -1.50
C THR A 39 -4.15 -4.82 -0.71
N PHE A 40 -3.99 -5.22 0.56
CA PHE A 40 -2.82 -4.89 1.37
C PHE A 40 -1.53 -5.44 0.77
N TYR A 41 -1.51 -6.70 0.31
CA TYR A 41 -0.36 -7.24 -0.39
C TYR A 41 0.01 -6.41 -1.64
N ARG A 42 -0.98 -6.05 -2.46
CA ARG A 42 -0.77 -5.19 -3.64
C ARG A 42 -0.29 -3.78 -3.26
N PHE A 43 -0.76 -3.23 -2.13
CA PHE A 43 -0.26 -1.97 -1.60
C PHE A 43 1.25 -2.05 -1.34
N LEU A 44 1.72 -3.09 -0.65
CA LEU A 44 3.16 -3.29 -0.40
C LEU A 44 3.96 -3.37 -1.71
N VAL A 45 3.49 -4.17 -2.68
CA VAL A 45 4.15 -4.29 -3.99
C VAL A 45 4.21 -2.93 -4.68
N VAL A 46 3.11 -2.17 -4.67
CA VAL A 46 3.09 -0.85 -5.28
C VAL A 46 4.07 0.06 -4.59
N MET A 47 3.97 0.22 -3.27
CA MET A 47 4.87 1.08 -2.51
C MET A 47 6.33 0.80 -2.88
N LEU A 48 6.75 -0.46 -2.85
CA LEU A 48 8.14 -0.85 -3.08
C LEU A 48 8.60 -0.75 -4.54
N PHE A 49 7.73 -1.04 -5.52
CA PHE A 49 8.18 -1.30 -6.90
C PHE A 49 7.59 -0.40 -7.97
N GLY A 50 6.59 0.42 -7.66
CA GLY A 50 5.94 1.23 -8.71
C GLY A 50 4.48 0.87 -8.93
N LEU A 51 3.76 1.75 -9.63
CA LEU A 51 2.45 1.39 -10.16
C LEU A 51 2.64 0.40 -11.32
N PRO A 52 1.69 -0.54 -11.51
CA PRO A 52 1.75 -1.43 -12.66
C PRO A 52 1.67 -0.63 -13.96
N ALA A 53 2.50 -0.98 -14.94
CA ALA A 53 2.56 -0.29 -16.23
C ALA A 53 1.25 -0.39 -17.02
N ARG A 54 0.51 -1.50 -16.87
CA ARG A 54 -0.76 -1.71 -17.58
C ARG A 54 -1.88 -0.84 -16.98
N LYS A 55 -2.51 0.01 -17.80
CA LYS A 55 -3.63 0.90 -17.39
C LYS A 55 -4.76 0.12 -16.70
N ALA A 56 -5.13 -1.05 -17.21
CA ALA A 56 -6.16 -1.90 -16.60
C ALA A 56 -5.82 -2.33 -15.17
N ALA A 57 -4.57 -2.75 -14.93
CA ALA A 57 -4.10 -3.12 -13.60
C ALA A 57 -4.06 -1.89 -12.66
N ARG A 58 -3.64 -0.73 -13.16
CA ARG A 58 -3.66 0.52 -12.38
C ARG A 58 -5.08 0.96 -12.01
N ARG A 59 -6.05 0.80 -12.91
CA ARG A 59 -7.47 1.09 -12.64
C ARG A 59 -8.03 0.26 -11.47
N GLN A 60 -7.65 -1.01 -11.35
CA GLN A 60 -8.07 -1.88 -10.24
C GLN A 60 -7.53 -1.46 -8.86
N LEU A 61 -6.53 -0.56 -8.83
CA LEU A 61 -5.94 -0.04 -7.60
C LEU A 61 -6.49 1.34 -7.23
N MET A 62 -7.33 1.94 -8.07
CA MET A 62 -7.92 3.24 -7.79
C MET A 62 -8.89 3.12 -6.61
N PRO A 63 -8.85 4.05 -5.66
CA PRO A 63 -9.79 4.09 -4.55
C PRO A 63 -11.24 4.20 -5.02
N ASN A 64 -12.13 3.42 -4.41
CA ASN A 64 -13.56 3.42 -4.74
C ASN A 64 -14.27 4.72 -4.31
N ASP A 65 -13.70 5.45 -3.36
CA ASP A 65 -14.22 6.71 -2.82
C ASP A 65 -13.88 7.94 -3.67
N GLY A 66 -13.23 7.73 -4.83
CA GLY A 66 -12.85 8.80 -5.76
C GLY A 66 -11.66 9.65 -5.31
N ARG A 67 -11.03 9.34 -4.16
CA ARG A 67 -9.75 9.92 -3.74
C ARG A 67 -8.63 9.44 -4.66
N ALA A 68 -7.54 10.20 -4.70
CA ALA A 68 -6.31 9.74 -5.32
C ALA A 68 -5.74 8.54 -4.55
N LEU A 69 -5.04 7.64 -5.24
CA LEU A 69 -4.24 6.62 -4.57
C LEU A 69 -3.18 7.29 -3.70
N GLN A 70 -3.16 6.99 -2.41
CA GLN A 70 -2.22 7.57 -1.47
C GLN A 70 -1.90 6.62 -0.31
N GLY A 71 -0.63 6.57 0.09
CA GLY A 71 -0.23 5.93 1.33
C GLY A 71 1.24 6.08 1.64
N ARG A 72 1.63 5.56 2.80
CA ARG A 72 2.96 5.65 3.38
C ARG A 72 3.43 4.30 3.88
N LEU A 73 4.71 4.01 3.71
CA LEU A 73 5.36 2.80 4.20
C LEU A 73 6.61 3.20 4.97
N ARG A 74 6.68 2.83 6.24
CA ARG A 74 7.92 2.93 7.01
C ARG A 74 8.65 1.60 6.94
N TYR A 75 9.94 1.64 6.62
CA TYR A 75 10.78 0.46 6.54
C TYR A 75 12.19 0.75 7.02
N ARG A 76 12.89 -0.27 7.48
CA ARG A 76 14.32 -0.23 7.80
C ARG A 76 15.12 -0.89 6.69
N HIS A 77 16.08 -0.16 6.12
CA HIS A 77 16.93 -0.64 5.04
C HIS A 77 18.14 -1.43 5.57
N ALA A 78 18.99 -1.97 4.68
CA ALA A 78 20.13 -2.80 5.06
C ALA A 78 21.20 -2.01 5.86
N ASP A 79 21.27 -0.70 5.63
CA ASP A 79 22.08 0.27 6.40
C ASP A 79 21.56 0.53 7.83
N LYS A 80 20.47 -0.13 8.22
CA LYS A 80 19.77 0.02 9.51
C LYS A 80 19.08 1.37 9.70
N LEU A 81 19.07 2.24 8.70
CA LEU A 81 18.31 3.49 8.74
C LEU A 81 16.83 3.23 8.49
N GLU A 82 16.01 4.04 9.14
CA GLU A 82 14.57 4.07 8.90
C GLU A 82 14.26 5.03 7.77
N HIS A 83 13.38 4.60 6.87
CA HIS A 83 12.94 5.36 5.73
C HIS A 83 11.43 5.47 5.72
N LEU A 84 10.94 6.66 5.36
CA LEU A 84 9.55 6.90 5.02
C LEU A 84 9.44 6.94 3.49
N LEU A 85 8.65 6.03 2.94
CA LEU A 85 8.25 6.05 1.54
C LEU A 85 6.82 6.53 1.45
N GLU A 86 6.63 7.67 0.80
CA GLU A 86 5.30 8.18 0.47
C GLU A 86 5.02 7.94 -1.00
N ARG A 87 3.78 7.58 -1.31
CA ARG A 87 3.30 7.54 -2.68
C ARG A 87 1.94 8.17 -2.78
N ARG A 88 1.82 9.08 -3.75
CA ARG A 88 0.58 9.72 -4.13
C ARG A 88 0.47 9.72 -5.64
N LEU A 89 -0.75 9.55 -6.14
CA LEU A 89 -1.07 9.74 -7.54
C LEU A 89 -1.77 11.08 -7.73
N ASP A 90 -1.07 12.07 -8.28
CA ASP A 90 -1.58 13.45 -8.34
C ASP A 90 -2.69 13.66 -9.38
N SER A 91 -2.82 12.76 -10.36
CA SER A 91 -3.84 12.82 -11.41
C SER A 91 -4.79 11.63 -11.35
N LYS A 92 -6.10 11.90 -11.43
CA LYS A 92 -7.09 10.87 -11.77
C LYS A 92 -6.74 10.36 -13.17
N PRO A 93 -6.54 9.04 -13.40
CA PRO A 93 -6.33 8.54 -14.75
C PRO A 93 -7.55 8.92 -15.56
N GLU A 94 -7.33 9.66 -16.66
CA GLU A 94 -8.39 10.14 -17.55
C GLU A 94 -9.34 9.00 -17.90
N SER A 95 -10.62 9.32 -17.75
CA SER A 95 -11.81 8.47 -17.94
C SER A 95 -11.69 7.64 -19.20
#